data_AF-A0A1J7CNU4-F1
#
_entry.id   AF-A0A1J7CNU4-F1
#
_cell.length_a   1.000
_cell.length_b   1.000
_cell.length_c   1.000
_cell.angle_alpha   90.00
_cell.angle_beta   90.00
_cell.angle_gamma   90.00
#
_symmetry.space_group_name_H-M   'P 1'
#
loop_
_entity.id
_entity.type
_entity.pdbx_description
1 polymer ?
#
loop_
_entity_poly.entity_id
_entity_poly.type
_entity_poly.pdbx_seq_one_letter_code
_entity_poly.pdbx_strand_id
1 'polypeptide(L)'
;MISIIICSRNIHLYDKVYKSIQETIGILDYEIIRIDNSIENLSITKAYNKGIQKSKYEYLLFVHEDVIFHTLNWGQIVINTFESNLKLGLIGVAGAKYKSKYPSAFWHTKEELLNMNLIQHYPYKPSRYVKLGFRERNEENVAE
;
A
#
# COMPACT_ATOMS: atom_id res chain seq x y z
N MET A 1 -8.85 -14.38 -1.40
CA MET A 1 -9.74 -13.34 -1.99
C MET A 1 -9.48 -12.02 -1.25
N ILE A 2 -9.48 -10.86 -1.92
CA ILE A 2 -9.05 -9.57 -1.31
C ILE A 2 -10.10 -8.46 -1.52
N SER A 3 -10.50 -7.76 -0.46
CA SER A 3 -11.28 -6.51 -0.54
C SER A 3 -10.34 -5.32 -0.46
N ILE A 4 -10.26 -4.53 -1.53
CA ILE A 4 -9.36 -3.39 -1.65
C ILE A 4 -10.15 -2.10 -1.40
N ILE A 5 -9.75 -1.34 -0.39
CA ILE A 5 -10.46 -0.14 0.06
C ILE A 5 -9.65 1.09 -0.30
N ILE A 6 -10.25 1.98 -1.09
CA ILE A 6 -9.62 3.21 -1.57
C ILE A 6 -10.49 4.39 -1.19
N CYS A 7 -9.97 5.29 -0.35
CA CYS A 7 -10.56 6.61 -0.14
C CYS A 7 -10.06 7.53 -1.25
N SER A 8 -10.97 8.09 -2.04
CA SER A 8 -10.61 8.90 -3.21
C SER A 8 -11.32 10.25 -3.21
N ARG A 9 -10.55 11.30 -3.50
CA ARG A 9 -11.06 12.66 -3.77
C ARG A 9 -10.86 13.06 -5.23
N ASN A 10 -9.89 12.46 -5.92
CA ASN A 10 -9.54 12.77 -7.29
C ASN A 10 -9.78 11.56 -8.18
N ILE A 11 -10.78 11.67 -9.06
CA ILE A 11 -11.16 10.60 -9.98
C ILE A 11 -9.99 10.12 -10.87
N HIS A 12 -9.12 11.03 -11.30
CA HIS A 12 -8.00 10.69 -12.17
C HIS A 12 -6.92 9.88 -11.45
N LEU A 13 -6.72 10.10 -10.15
CA LEU A 13 -5.81 9.29 -9.34
C LEU A 13 -6.42 7.92 -9.09
N TYR A 14 -7.71 7.88 -8.73
CA TYR A 14 -8.45 6.63 -8.60
C TYR A 14 -8.36 5.75 -9.85
N ASP A 15 -8.59 6.31 -11.03
CA ASP A 15 -8.54 5.56 -12.29
C ASP A 15 -7.16 4.95 -12.55
N LYS A 16 -6.08 5.67 -12.17
CA LYS A 16 -4.70 5.17 -12.28
C LYS A 16 -4.44 4.00 -11.32
N VAL A 17 -4.77 4.13 -10.03
CA VAL A 17 -4.57 3.04 -9.07
C VAL A 17 -5.45 1.84 -9.43
N TYR A 18 -6.70 2.07 -9.82
CA TYR A 18 -7.64 1.05 -10.25
C TYR A 18 -7.07 0.24 -11.41
N LYS A 19 -6.61 0.92 -12.47
CA LYS A 19 -5.98 0.28 -13.61
C LYS A 19 -4.72 -0.48 -13.22
N SER A 20 -3.84 0.10 -12.40
CA SER A 20 -2.62 -0.57 -11.95
C SER A 20 -2.92 -1.84 -11.16
N ILE A 21 -3.96 -1.85 -10.33
CA ILE A 21 -4.39 -3.04 -9.59
C ILE A 21 -4.87 -4.10 -10.57
N GLN A 22 -5.76 -3.75 -11.52
CA GLN A 22 -6.27 -4.71 -12.50
C GLN A 22 -5.16 -5.36 -13.31
N GLU A 23 -4.15 -4.60 -13.71
CA GLU A 23 -3.03 -5.07 -14.53
C GLU A 23 -2.02 -5.91 -13.76
N THR A 24 -1.91 -5.75 -12.43
CA THR A 24 -0.81 -6.33 -11.64
C THR A 24 -1.23 -7.31 -10.55
N ILE A 25 -2.49 -7.33 -10.11
CA ILE A 25 -2.93 -8.15 -8.97
C ILE A 25 -2.79 -9.65 -9.23
N GLY A 26 -2.94 -10.08 -10.49
CA GLY A 26 -2.91 -11.48 -10.92
C GLY A 26 -4.29 -12.13 -10.96
N ILE A 27 -4.32 -13.47 -11.02
CA ILE A 27 -5.55 -14.26 -11.15
C ILE A 27 -6.05 -14.65 -9.75
N LEU A 28 -7.02 -13.91 -9.22
CA LEU A 28 -7.74 -14.22 -7.99
C LEU A 28 -9.05 -13.43 -7.92
N ASP A 29 -9.94 -13.83 -7.03
CA ASP A 29 -11.12 -13.03 -6.71
C ASP A 29 -10.76 -11.83 -5.83
N TYR A 30 -11.16 -10.64 -6.28
CA TYR A 30 -11.02 -9.40 -5.53
C TYR A 30 -12.18 -8.46 -5.81
N GLU A 31 -12.33 -7.46 -4.95
CA GLU A 31 -13.22 -6.32 -5.19
C GLU A 31 -12.49 -5.03 -4.85
N ILE A 32 -12.90 -3.94 -5.50
CA ILE A 32 -12.39 -2.60 -5.22
C ILE A 32 -13.55 -1.73 -4.73
N ILE A 33 -13.43 -1.26 -3.49
CA ILE A 33 -14.41 -0.43 -2.81
C ILE A 33 -13.87 1.00 -2.79
N ARG A 34 -14.40 1.82 -3.71
CA ARG A 34 -14.17 3.26 -3.68
C ARG A 34 -15.06 3.92 -2.64
N ILE A 35 -14.44 4.63 -1.70
CA ILE A 35 -15.11 5.59 -0.83
C ILE A 35 -14.89 6.96 -1.43
N ASP A 36 -15.92 7.48 -2.10
CA ASP A 36 -15.89 8.83 -2.64
C ASP A 36 -15.88 9.84 -1.48
N ASN A 37 -14.79 10.58 -1.38
CA ASN A 37 -14.55 11.59 -0.37
C ASN A 37 -14.33 12.98 -0.99
N SER A 38 -14.76 13.17 -2.26
CA SER A 38 -14.67 14.47 -2.95
C SER A 38 -15.53 15.55 -2.28
N ILE A 39 -16.66 15.15 -1.68
CA ILE A 39 -17.63 16.04 -1.01
C ILE A 39 -17.76 15.72 0.49
N GLU A 40 -17.80 14.44 0.87
CA GLU A 40 -18.13 14.01 2.26
C GLU A 40 -17.11 14.49 3.32
N ASN A 41 -15.89 14.85 2.90
CA ASN A 41 -14.79 15.37 3.74
C ASN A 41 -14.53 14.54 5.01
N LEU A 42 -14.64 13.22 4.88
CA LEU A 42 -14.34 12.25 5.92
C LEU A 42 -12.83 12.23 6.22
N SER A 43 -12.50 12.03 7.49
CA SER A 43 -11.16 11.57 7.88
C SER A 43 -10.87 10.20 7.25
N ILE A 44 -9.59 9.93 6.93
CA ILE A 44 -9.18 8.66 6.32
C ILE A 44 -9.63 7.42 7.10
N THR A 45 -9.59 7.47 8.43
CA THR A 45 -10.03 6.38 9.32
C THR A 45 -11.52 6.07 9.18
N LYS A 46 -12.37 7.11 9.14
CA LYS A 46 -13.82 6.95 8.89
C LYS A 46 -14.10 6.38 7.50
N ALA A 47 -13.40 6.85 6.48
CA ALA A 47 -13.53 6.32 5.13
C ALA A 47 -13.17 4.84 5.08
N TYR A 48 -12.04 4.45 5.67
CA TYR A 48 -11.64 3.04 5.74
C TYR A 48 -12.64 2.19 6.54
N ASN A 49 -13.14 2.65 7.68
CA ASN A 49 -14.18 1.92 8.42
C ASN A 49 -15.46 1.71 7.60
N LYS A 50 -15.89 2.70 6.81
CA LYS A 50 -17.02 2.56 5.86
C LYS A 50 -16.71 1.54 4.77
N GLY A 51 -15.45 1.44 4.34
CA GLY A 51 -14.98 0.41 3.41
C GLY A 51 -14.99 -1.00 4.01
N ILE A 52 -14.55 -1.17 5.25
CA ILE A 52 -14.57 -2.45 5.97
C ILE A 52 -16.00 -3.00 6.02
N GLN A 53 -16.98 -2.16 6.37
CA GLN A 53 -18.40 -2.58 6.44
C GLN A 53 -18.98 -3.04 5.10
N LYS A 54 -18.40 -2.59 3.98
CA LYS A 54 -18.81 -2.99 2.62
C LYS A 54 -18.02 -4.18 2.08
N SER A 55 -16.96 -4.60 2.78
CA SER A 55 -16.05 -5.64 2.32
C SER A 55 -16.69 -7.02 2.51
N LYS A 56 -16.60 -7.86 1.47
CA LYS A 56 -17.11 -9.24 1.49
C LYS A 56 -16.03 -10.28 1.71
N TYR A 57 -14.75 -9.92 1.56
CA TYR A 57 -13.62 -10.84 1.71
C TYR A 57 -12.86 -10.63 3.03
N GLU A 58 -12.17 -11.68 3.44
CA GLU A 58 -11.41 -11.73 4.69
C GLU A 58 -10.13 -10.87 4.66
N TYR A 59 -9.38 -10.92 3.56
CA TYR A 59 -8.17 -10.10 3.41
C TYR A 59 -8.55 -8.68 2.98
N LEU A 60 -8.22 -7.71 3.82
CA LEU A 60 -8.47 -6.29 3.57
C LEU A 60 -7.16 -5.58 3.18
N LEU A 61 -7.18 -4.88 2.05
CA LEU A 61 -6.10 -4.01 1.61
C LEU A 61 -6.54 -2.55 1.66
N PHE A 62 -5.87 -1.75 2.50
CA PHE A 62 -6.06 -0.30 2.53
C PHE A 62 -4.99 0.35 1.68
N VAL A 63 -5.39 1.16 0.70
CA VAL A 63 -4.45 1.86 -0.18
C VAL A 63 -4.94 3.27 -0.47
N HIS A 64 -4.00 4.18 -0.69
CA HIS A 64 -4.29 5.55 -1.10
C HIS A 64 -4.54 5.61 -2.61
N GLU A 65 -5.28 6.63 -3.06
CA GLU A 65 -5.60 6.82 -4.48
C GLU A 65 -4.38 7.17 -5.36
N ASP A 66 -3.26 7.57 -4.75
CA ASP A 66 -2.02 8.00 -5.40
C ASP A 66 -0.91 6.93 -5.40
N VAL A 67 -1.25 5.67 -5.11
CA VAL A 67 -0.32 4.53 -5.14
C VAL A 67 -0.46 3.75 -6.45
N ILE A 68 0.68 3.34 -7.04
CA ILE A 68 0.73 2.49 -8.23
C ILE A 68 1.42 1.17 -7.88
N PHE A 69 0.83 0.05 -8.32
CA PHE A 69 1.40 -1.28 -8.16
C PHE A 69 2.21 -1.64 -9.40
N HIS A 70 3.43 -2.16 -9.19
CA HIS A 70 4.34 -2.57 -10.28
C HIS A 70 4.63 -4.07 -10.28
N THR A 71 4.58 -4.72 -9.12
CA THR A 71 4.85 -6.16 -9.01
C THR A 71 3.70 -6.96 -9.59
N LEU A 72 3.94 -7.76 -10.62
CA LEU A 72 2.92 -8.67 -11.17
C LEU A 72 2.59 -9.79 -10.18
N ASN A 73 1.32 -10.21 -10.19
CA ASN A 73 0.76 -11.27 -9.36
C ASN A 73 0.93 -11.02 -7.84
N TRP A 74 0.96 -9.76 -7.42
CA TRP A 74 1.16 -9.41 -6.01
C TRP A 74 0.04 -9.95 -5.10
N GLY A 75 -1.18 -10.12 -5.60
CA GLY A 75 -2.30 -10.60 -4.80
C GLY A 75 -2.05 -12.00 -4.23
N GLN A 76 -1.52 -12.91 -5.05
CA GLN A 76 -1.16 -14.26 -4.60
C GLN A 76 0.03 -14.24 -3.63
N ILE A 77 1.00 -13.34 -3.84
CA ILE A 77 2.13 -13.16 -2.93
C ILE A 77 1.63 -12.78 -1.53
N VAL A 78 0.69 -11.82 -1.46
CA VAL A 78 0.08 -11.37 -0.20
C VAL A 78 -0.65 -12.53 0.49
N ILE A 79 -1.54 -13.22 -0.22
CA ILE A 79 -2.32 -14.34 0.34
C ILE A 79 -1.40 -15.45 0.86
N ASN A 80 -0.42 -15.89 0.06
CA ASN A 80 0.53 -16.93 0.46
C ASN A 80 1.34 -16.52 1.70
N THR A 81 1.65 -15.23 1.85
CA THR A 81 2.41 -14.72 3.00
C THR A 81 1.60 -14.85 4.30
N PHE A 82 0.28 -14.60 4.26
CA PHE A 82 -0.60 -14.83 5.41
C PHE A 82 -0.82 -16.31 5.69
N GLU A 83 -1.08 -17.12 4.65
CA GLU A 83 -1.34 -18.55 4.80
C GLU A 83 -0.12 -19.33 5.32
N SER A 84 1.09 -18.93 4.92
CA SER A 84 2.33 -19.53 5.41
C SER A 84 2.70 -19.13 6.85
N ASN A 85 2.07 -18.09 7.40
CA ASN A 85 2.32 -17.61 8.75
C ASN A 85 1.05 -17.10 9.42
N LEU A 86 0.33 -18.01 10.07
CA LEU A 86 -0.93 -17.70 10.79
C LEU A 86 -0.78 -16.70 11.95
N LYS A 87 0.46 -16.38 12.38
CA LYS A 87 0.70 -15.32 13.39
C LYS A 87 0.76 -13.91 12.78
N LEU A 88 0.78 -13.81 11.45
CA LEU A 88 0.86 -12.55 10.73
C LEU A 88 -0.51 -11.87 10.70
N GLY A 89 -0.64 -10.72 11.34
CA GLY A 89 -1.88 -9.93 11.32
C GLY A 89 -1.88 -8.73 10.36
N LEU A 90 -0.70 -8.27 9.93
CA LEU A 90 -0.57 -7.09 9.07
C LEU A 90 0.75 -7.14 8.29
N ILE A 91 0.72 -6.69 7.04
CA ILE A 91 1.89 -6.43 6.21
C ILE A 91 1.81 -5.03 5.59
N GLY A 92 2.97 -4.48 5.23
CA GLY A 92 3.06 -3.19 4.55
C GLY A 92 4.35 -3.09 3.74
N VAL A 93 4.37 -2.15 2.79
CA VAL A 93 5.49 -1.96 1.84
C VAL A 93 6.57 -1.00 2.35
N ALA A 94 6.24 -0.20 3.38
CA ALA A 94 7.16 0.72 4.04
C ALA A 94 6.88 0.79 5.54
N GLY A 95 7.93 0.72 6.35
CA GLY A 95 7.82 0.83 7.80
C GLY A 95 9.16 0.69 8.50
N ALA A 96 9.10 0.54 9.83
CA ALA A 96 10.26 0.37 10.68
C ALA A 96 10.09 -0.84 11.61
N LYS A 97 11.22 -1.51 11.93
CA LYS A 97 11.32 -2.56 12.96
C LYS A 97 11.20 -2.00 14.38
N TYR A 98 11.25 -0.68 14.52
CA TYR A 98 11.15 0.04 15.78
C TYR A 98 9.88 0.88 15.83
N LYS A 99 9.17 0.78 16.96
CA LYS A 99 8.01 1.62 17.28
C LYS A 99 8.32 2.37 18.58
N SER A 100 8.37 3.70 18.51
CA SER A 100 8.68 4.51 19.69
C SER A 100 7.46 4.62 20.62
N LYS A 101 7.72 4.92 21.90
CA LYS A 101 6.68 5.16 22.90
C LYS A 101 5.92 6.48 22.68
N TYR A 102 6.52 7.41 21.94
CA TYR A 102 6.00 8.75 21.70
C TYR A 102 5.56 8.90 20.24
N PRO A 103 4.78 9.93 19.87
CA PRO A 103 4.50 10.19 18.46
C PRO A 103 5.79 10.46 17.69
N SER A 104 6.14 9.58 16.77
CA SER A 104 7.29 9.73 15.89
C SER A 104 6.96 9.19 14.51
N ALA A 105 7.48 9.84 13.47
CA ALA A 105 7.43 9.28 12.14
C ALA A 105 8.26 7.99 12.07
N PHE A 106 7.84 7.02 11.24
CA PHE A 106 8.54 5.74 11.16
C PHE A 106 9.96 5.89 10.59
N TRP A 107 10.24 6.95 9.84
CA TRP A 107 11.57 7.27 9.30
C TRP A 107 12.50 7.96 10.30
N HIS A 108 12.02 8.34 11.50
CA HIS A 108 12.87 8.92 12.55
C HIS A 108 13.60 7.81 13.35
N THR A 109 14.31 6.95 12.64
CA THR A 109 15.11 5.86 13.21
C THR A 109 16.31 5.58 12.31
N LYS A 110 17.23 4.73 12.76
CA LYS A 110 18.37 4.31 11.94
C LYS A 110 17.88 3.54 10.71
N GLU A 111 18.55 3.76 9.58
CA GLU A 111 18.22 3.13 8.30
C GLU A 111 18.19 1.59 8.37
N GLU A 112 19.07 0.98 9.18
CA GLU A 112 19.11 -0.47 9.44
C GLU A 112 17.81 -1.04 10.05
N LEU A 113 17.00 -0.16 10.64
CA LEU A 113 15.70 -0.46 11.23
C LEU A 113 14.54 -0.15 10.28
N LEU A 114 14.79 0.41 9.09
CA LEU A 114 13.77 0.67 8.08
C LEU A 114 13.63 -0.53 7.13
N ASN A 115 12.40 -0.84 6.76
CA ASN A 115 12.06 -1.82 5.72
C ASN A 115 11.17 -1.12 4.69
N MET A 116 11.67 -0.93 3.47
CA MET A 116 10.94 -0.25 2.40
C MET A 116 11.27 -0.89 1.05
N ASN A 117 10.26 -1.05 0.21
CA ASN A 117 10.42 -1.43 -1.19
C ASN A 117 9.39 -0.65 -2.03
N LEU A 118 9.78 0.52 -2.53
CA LEU A 118 8.90 1.42 -3.27
C LEU A 118 9.65 2.31 -4.25
N ILE A 119 8.91 2.88 -5.20
CA ILE A 119 9.39 3.97 -6.05
C ILE A 119 8.85 5.27 -5.46
N GLN A 120 9.73 6.11 -4.93
CA GLN A 120 9.36 7.38 -4.33
C GLN A 120 9.42 8.48 -5.37
N HIS A 121 8.27 9.12 -5.63
CA HIS A 121 8.20 10.34 -6.42
C HIS A 121 8.39 11.57 -5.53
N TYR A 122 9.10 12.57 -6.05
CA TYR A 122 9.34 13.84 -5.37
C TYR A 122 8.93 15.00 -6.28
N PRO A 123 8.42 16.12 -5.74
CA PRO A 123 7.98 17.24 -6.58
C PRO A 123 9.07 17.88 -7.45
N TYR A 124 10.34 17.85 -7.02
CA TYR A 124 11.44 18.56 -7.66
C TYR A 124 12.71 17.71 -7.81
N LYS A 125 12.59 16.39 -7.66
CA LYS A 125 13.72 15.46 -7.76
C LYS A 125 13.29 14.25 -8.59
N PRO A 126 14.22 13.59 -9.30
CA PRO A 126 13.91 12.35 -9.99
C PRO A 126 13.36 11.33 -9.01
N SER A 127 12.46 10.48 -9.50
CA SER A 127 11.95 9.35 -8.74
C SER A 127 13.08 8.40 -8.37
N ARG A 128 13.00 7.85 -7.16
CA ARG A 128 14.02 6.93 -6.63
C ARG A 128 13.42 5.59 -6.31
N TYR A 129 14.09 4.53 -6.72
CA TYR A 129 13.80 3.20 -6.23
C TYR A 129 14.48 3.03 -4.86
N VAL A 130 13.65 2.80 -3.83
CA VAL A 130 14.08 2.66 -2.45
C VAL A 130 13.90 1.20 -2.03
N LYS A 131 15.01 0.51 -1.79
CA LYS A 131 15.03 -0.87 -1.27
C LYS A 131 15.93 -0.95 -0.03
N LEU A 132 15.30 -0.90 1.15
CA LEU A 132 15.97 -0.89 2.46
C LEU A 132 15.50 -2.03 3.35
N GLY A 133 16.38 -2.51 4.23
CA GLY A 133 16.05 -3.48 5.28
C GLY A 133 16.07 -4.96 4.86
N PHE A 134 16.31 -5.23 3.58
CA PHE A 134 16.51 -6.56 3.00
C PHE A 134 18.03 -6.83 2.84
N ARG A 135 18.45 -8.10 2.82
CA ARG A 135 19.89 -8.50 2.84
C ARG A 135 20.72 -7.99 1.65
N GLU A 136 20.10 -7.32 0.67
CA GLU A 136 20.73 -6.62 -0.44
C GLU A 136 20.23 -5.17 -0.45
N ARG A 137 21.16 -4.21 -0.34
CA ARG A 137 20.91 -2.77 -0.45
C ARG A 137 21.20 -2.33 -1.88
N ASN A 138 20.17 -1.98 -2.65
CA ASN A 138 20.31 -1.35 -3.95
C ASN A 138 19.38 -0.13 -3.99
N GLU A 139 19.94 1.07 -4.13
CA GLU A 139 19.19 2.28 -4.49
C GLU A 139 19.54 2.61 -5.95
N GLU A 140 18.53 2.73 -6.81
CA GLU A 140 18.71 3.01 -8.24
C GLU A 140 17.80 4.17 -8.66
N ASN A 141 18.28 4.99 -9.59
CA ASN A 141 17.43 6.01 -10.22
C ASN A 141 16.48 5.31 -11.19
N VAL A 142 15.19 5.66 -11.15
CA VAL A 142 14.20 5.12 -12.09
C VAL A 142 13.98 6.14 -13.21
N ALA A 143 14.00 5.69 -14.46
CA ALA A 143 13.62 6.52 -15.60
C ALA A 143 12.11 6.82 -15.57
N GLU A 144 11.74 8.05 -15.95
CA GLU A 144 10.34 8.54 -15.94
C GLU A 144 9.40 7.77 -16.85
#